data_AF-A0A3A8INL6-F1
#
_entry.id   AF-A0A3A8INL6-F1
#
_cell.length_a   1.000
_cell.length_b   1.000
_cell.length_c   1.000
_cell.angle_alpha   90.00
_cell.angle_beta   90.00
_cell.angle_gamma   90.00
#
_symmetry.space_group_name_H-M   'P 1'
#
loop_
_entity.id
_entity.type
_entity.pdbx_description
1 polymer ?
#
loop_
_entity_poly.entity_id
_entity_poly.type
_entity_poly.pdbx_seq_one_letter_code
_entity_poly.pdbx_strand_id
1 'polypeptide(L)'
;RGTLRVRATPGGALIADAGMPPKGQAYADPRLLQGLGLKAGDDLEFGAGTLRIAGIIEAEPDSGGDLLTLSPTLLVNRADVEGTGLLGPGSRINYRLMFAGAAEPIAALRQWLLPQVKGLRLLSVDDTQRGVRQAFDLAGRFLGLSALLAVLLAG
;
A
#
# COMPACT_ATOMS: atom_id res chain seq x y z
N ARG A 1 5.54 -12.68 2.44
CA ARG A 1 4.57 -12.64 1.33
C ARG A 1 3.21 -12.36 1.97
N GLY A 2 2.62 -11.18 1.77
CA GLY A 2 1.29 -10.90 2.29
C GLY A 2 0.25 -11.65 1.45
N THR A 3 -0.75 -12.24 2.08
CA THR A 3 -1.94 -12.80 1.42
C THR A 3 -3.08 -11.83 1.64
N LEU A 4 -3.85 -11.53 0.59
CA LEU A 4 -5.09 -10.76 0.75
C LEU A 4 -6.06 -11.56 1.63
N ARG A 5 -6.54 -10.95 2.71
CA ARG A 5 -7.56 -11.52 3.61
C ARG A 5 -8.79 -10.65 3.55
N VAL A 6 -9.91 -11.24 3.14
CA VAL A 6 -11.20 -10.56 3.04
C VAL A 6 -12.24 -11.38 3.80
N ARG A 7 -13.13 -10.71 4.54
CA ARG A 7 -14.29 -11.33 5.20
C ARG A 7 -15.58 -10.95 4.48
N ALA A 8 -16.54 -11.87 4.45
CA ALA A 8 -17.84 -11.61 3.85
C ALA A 8 -18.70 -10.64 4.69
N THR A 9 -18.55 -10.66 6.01
CA THR A 9 -19.29 -9.81 6.96
C THR A 9 -18.39 -9.40 8.14
N PRO A 10 -18.73 -8.32 8.89
CA PRO A 10 -18.00 -7.94 10.09
C PRO A 10 -17.99 -9.10 11.11
N GLY A 11 -16.81 -9.60 11.46
CA GLY A 11 -16.65 -10.76 12.36
C GLY A 11 -16.97 -12.13 11.73
N GLY A 12 -17.36 -12.17 10.45
CA GLY A 12 -17.69 -13.39 9.73
C GLY A 12 -16.48 -14.19 9.23
N ALA A 13 -16.76 -15.29 8.51
CA ALA A 13 -15.73 -16.14 7.93
C ALA A 13 -14.89 -15.40 6.86
N LEU A 14 -13.64 -15.85 6.72
CA LEU A 14 -12.76 -15.42 5.64
C LEU A 14 -13.24 -16.01 4.32
N ILE A 15 -13.20 -15.20 3.27
CA ILE A 15 -13.39 -15.65 1.89
C ILE A 15 -12.11 -16.39 1.52
N ALA A 16 -12.22 -17.70 1.27
CA ALA A 16 -11.13 -18.53 0.77
C ALA A 16 -10.69 -18.01 -0.60
N ASP A 17 -9.38 -17.80 -0.77
CA ASP A 17 -8.79 -17.26 -2.01
C ASP A 17 -9.51 -16.03 -2.56
N ALA A 18 -9.76 -15.04 -1.69
CA ALA A 18 -10.49 -13.81 -2.02
C ALA A 18 -10.02 -13.11 -3.31
N GLY A 19 -8.76 -13.32 -3.72
CA GLY A 19 -8.31 -13.00 -5.08
C GLY A 19 -8.61 -11.57 -5.50
N MET A 20 -8.99 -11.38 -6.77
CA MET A 20 -9.53 -10.11 -7.25
C MET A 20 -11.06 -10.12 -7.12
N PRO A 21 -11.69 -8.98 -6.76
CA PRO A 21 -13.13 -8.88 -6.77
C PRO A 21 -13.66 -9.07 -8.20
N PRO A 22 -14.82 -9.75 -8.36
CA PRO A 22 -15.51 -9.84 -9.64
C PRO A 22 -15.89 -8.46 -10.19
N LYS A 23 -16.18 -8.39 -11.49
CA LYS A 23 -16.67 -7.16 -12.13
C LYS A 23 -17.98 -6.69 -11.47
N GLY A 24 -18.10 -5.40 -11.21
CA GLY A 24 -19.23 -4.76 -10.53
C GLY A 24 -19.19 -4.90 -9.00
N GLN A 25 -18.13 -5.49 -8.44
CA GLN A 25 -17.97 -5.71 -7.00
C GLN A 25 -16.70 -5.06 -6.45
N ALA A 26 -16.71 -4.76 -5.16
CA ALA A 26 -15.58 -4.17 -4.46
C ALA A 26 -15.36 -4.79 -3.07
N TYR A 27 -14.11 -4.77 -2.62
CA TYR A 27 -13.73 -5.04 -1.23
C TYR A 27 -13.33 -3.73 -0.56
N ALA A 28 -13.91 -3.44 0.61
CA ALA A 28 -13.74 -2.17 1.30
C ALA A 28 -13.02 -2.32 2.64
N ASP A 29 -12.20 -1.35 3.01
CA ASP A 29 -11.67 -1.20 4.36
C ASP A 29 -12.82 -0.95 5.38
N PRO A 30 -12.82 -1.58 6.56
CA PRO A 30 -13.81 -1.33 7.61
C PRO A 30 -14.02 0.15 7.94
N ARG A 31 -12.96 0.96 7.91
CA ARG A 31 -13.00 2.41 8.17
C ARG A 31 -13.77 3.16 7.09
N LEU A 32 -13.66 2.73 5.82
CA LEU A 32 -14.43 3.29 4.71
C LEU A 32 -15.92 3.04 4.92
N LEU A 33 -16.27 1.80 5.27
CA LEU A 33 -17.65 1.40 5.52
C LEU A 33 -18.27 2.16 6.69
N GLN A 34 -17.52 2.31 7.79
CA GLN A 34 -17.97 3.11 8.94
C GLN A 34 -18.16 4.59 8.59
N GLY A 35 -17.23 5.17 7.83
CA GLY A 35 -17.32 6.57 7.41
C GLY A 35 -18.49 6.87 6.48
N LEU A 36 -18.91 5.90 5.66
CA LEU A 36 -20.03 6.03 4.73
C LEU A 36 -21.35 5.45 5.27
N GLY A 37 -21.33 4.79 6.44
CA GLY A 37 -22.50 4.09 6.98
C GLY A 37 -22.95 2.87 6.19
N LEU A 38 -22.07 2.29 5.37
CA LEU A 38 -22.36 1.16 4.48
C LEU A 38 -21.96 -0.17 5.11
N LYS A 39 -22.51 -1.27 4.58
CA LYS A 39 -22.22 -2.65 4.97
C LYS A 39 -21.87 -3.51 3.77
N ALA A 40 -21.28 -4.67 4.04
CA ALA A 40 -21.13 -5.69 3.00
C ALA A 40 -22.51 -6.10 2.50
N GLY A 41 -22.69 -6.09 1.17
CA GLY A 41 -23.96 -6.24 0.51
C GLY A 41 -24.60 -4.93 0.06
N ASP A 42 -24.09 -3.76 0.46
CA ASP A 42 -24.62 -2.47 0.00
C ASP A 42 -23.95 -2.00 -1.30
N ASP A 43 -24.62 -1.09 -1.98
CA ASP A 43 -24.12 -0.43 -3.19
C ASP A 43 -23.36 0.85 -2.82
N LEU A 44 -22.22 1.06 -3.47
CA LEU A 44 -21.32 2.19 -3.31
C LEU A 44 -21.19 2.93 -4.63
N GLU A 45 -21.37 4.25 -4.62
CA GLU A 45 -21.09 5.10 -5.78
C GLU A 45 -19.58 5.15 -6.04
N PHE A 46 -19.20 4.90 -7.30
CA PHE A 46 -17.82 4.86 -7.74
C PHE A 46 -17.68 5.60 -9.07
N GLY A 47 -17.29 6.87 -8.99
CA GLY A 47 -17.24 7.78 -10.14
C GLY A 47 -18.63 7.95 -10.76
N ALA A 48 -18.75 7.68 -12.06
CA ALA A 48 -20.02 7.68 -12.78
C ALA A 48 -20.83 6.35 -12.69
N GLY A 49 -20.38 5.39 -11.87
CA GLY A 49 -21.01 4.07 -11.74
C GLY A 49 -21.29 3.67 -10.30
N THR A 50 -21.70 2.42 -10.12
CA THR A 50 -22.04 1.83 -8.81
C THR A 50 -21.40 0.46 -8.68
N LEU A 51 -20.86 0.14 -7.51
CA LEU A 51 -20.25 -1.12 -7.17
C LEU A 51 -20.91 -1.74 -5.94
N ARG A 52 -21.13 -3.05 -5.95
CA ARG A 52 -21.63 -3.80 -4.80
C ARG A 52 -20.46 -4.16 -3.87
N ILE A 53 -20.56 -3.83 -2.59
CA ILE A 53 -19.56 -4.22 -1.59
C ILE A 53 -19.71 -5.72 -1.32
N ALA A 54 -18.76 -6.52 -1.79
CA ALA A 54 -18.79 -7.97 -1.68
C ALA A 54 -17.97 -8.53 -0.51
N GLY A 55 -17.18 -7.67 0.15
CA GLY A 55 -16.34 -8.09 1.25
C GLY A 55 -15.60 -6.95 1.94
N ILE A 56 -15.04 -7.29 3.09
CA ILE A 56 -14.35 -6.37 3.99
C ILE A 56 -12.89 -6.78 4.07
N ILE A 57 -11.99 -5.85 3.76
CA ILE A 57 -10.54 -6.08 3.78
C ILE A 57 -10.07 -6.19 5.23
N GLU A 58 -9.47 -7.33 5.60
CA GLU A 58 -8.83 -7.54 6.91
C GLU A 58 -7.32 -7.27 6.83
N ALA A 59 -6.68 -7.73 5.76
CA ALA A 59 -5.26 -7.51 5.54
C ALA A 59 -4.98 -7.44 4.03
N GLU A 60 -4.23 -6.42 3.60
CA GLU A 60 -3.78 -6.31 2.22
C GLU A 60 -2.40 -6.97 2.06
N PRO A 61 -2.14 -7.60 0.91
CA PRO A 61 -0.89 -8.29 0.65
C PRO A 61 0.32 -7.34 0.51
N ASP A 62 0.06 -6.04 0.28
CA ASP A 62 1.04 -4.98 0.00
C ASP A 62 0.94 -3.80 0.99
N SER A 63 0.37 -4.02 2.18
CA SER A 63 0.48 -3.09 3.33
C SER A 63 1.93 -3.11 3.84
N GLY A 64 2.88 -2.66 3.04
CA GLY A 64 4.29 -2.64 3.37
C GLY A 64 4.56 -1.64 4.50
N GLY A 65 4.31 -2.01 5.75
CA GLY A 65 4.74 -1.28 6.95
C GLY A 65 4.30 0.19 7.02
N ASP A 66 3.32 0.60 6.22
CA ASP A 66 2.85 1.98 6.16
C ASP A 66 1.90 2.18 7.35
N LEU A 67 2.50 2.30 8.53
CA LEU A 67 1.84 2.55 9.82
C LEU A 67 0.99 3.84 9.81
N LEU A 68 1.08 4.63 8.74
CA LEU A 68 0.43 5.91 8.55
C LEU A 68 -0.43 5.99 7.28
N THR A 69 -0.94 4.87 6.74
CA THR A 69 -1.99 4.94 5.71
C THR A 69 -3.24 5.61 6.27
N LEU A 70 -3.32 6.92 6.06
CA LEU A 70 -4.39 7.83 6.48
C LEU A 70 -5.64 7.72 5.61
N SER A 71 -5.61 6.92 4.55
CA SER A 71 -6.70 6.75 3.60
C SER A 71 -7.20 5.31 3.62
N PRO A 72 -8.49 5.06 3.92
CA PRO A 72 -9.11 3.75 3.77
C PRO A 72 -9.06 3.28 2.32
N THR A 73 -8.77 1.99 2.10
CA THR A 73 -8.64 1.41 0.75
C THR A 73 -9.98 0.85 0.24
N LEU A 74 -10.21 0.98 -1.07
CA LEU A 74 -11.23 0.26 -1.81
C LEU A 74 -10.56 -0.53 -2.93
N LEU A 75 -10.75 -1.85 -2.95
CA LEU A 75 -10.20 -2.74 -3.96
C LEU A 75 -11.30 -3.11 -4.95
N VAL A 76 -11.07 -2.84 -6.23
CA VAL A 76 -12.05 -2.97 -7.32
C VAL A 76 -11.46 -3.74 -8.49
N ASN A 77 -12.32 -4.23 -9.38
CA ASN A 77 -11.84 -4.80 -10.64
C ASN A 77 -11.32 -3.68 -11.55
N ARG A 78 -10.18 -3.90 -12.21
CA ARG A 78 -9.62 -2.93 -13.16
C ARG A 78 -10.62 -2.56 -14.27
N ALA A 79 -11.40 -3.53 -14.74
CA ALA A 79 -12.40 -3.31 -15.78
C ALA A 79 -13.54 -2.36 -15.36
N ASP A 80 -13.75 -2.19 -14.05
CA ASP A 80 -14.75 -1.26 -13.52
C ASP A 80 -14.20 0.16 -13.37
N VAL A 81 -12.89 0.36 -13.47
CA VAL A 81 -12.29 1.70 -13.43
C VAL A 81 -12.42 2.37 -14.81
N GLU A 82 -12.34 1.58 -15.88
CA GLU A 82 -12.53 2.07 -17.24
C GLU A 82 -13.97 2.57 -17.45
N GLY A 83 -14.12 3.83 -17.87
CA GLY A 83 -15.44 4.45 -18.12
C GLY A 83 -16.09 5.15 -16.91
N THR A 84 -15.50 5.10 -15.71
CA THR A 84 -16.03 5.80 -14.52
C THR A 84 -15.73 7.29 -14.47
N GLY A 85 -14.90 7.78 -15.40
CA GLY A 85 -14.39 9.15 -15.38
C GLY A 85 -13.31 9.42 -14.33
N LEU A 86 -12.95 8.42 -13.50
CA LEU A 86 -11.90 8.55 -12.48
C LEU A 86 -10.48 8.59 -13.08
N LEU A 87 -10.33 8.12 -14.32
CA LEU A 87 -9.11 8.19 -15.11
C LEU A 87 -9.19 9.43 -16.01
N GLY A 88 -8.64 10.55 -15.57
CA GLY A 88 -8.68 11.82 -16.29
C GLY A 88 -7.63 12.83 -15.82
N PRO A 89 -7.60 14.04 -16.44
CA PRO A 89 -6.69 15.11 -16.04
C PRO A 89 -6.85 15.45 -14.55
N GLY A 90 -5.74 15.44 -13.80
CA GLY A 90 -5.73 15.65 -12.35
C GLY A 90 -5.83 14.37 -11.50
N SER A 91 -6.13 13.21 -12.12
CA SER A 91 -6.09 11.92 -11.44
C SER A 91 -4.66 11.54 -11.04
N ARG A 92 -4.48 11.03 -9.82
CA ARG A 92 -3.19 10.59 -9.28
C ARG A 92 -3.12 9.06 -9.31
N ILE A 93 -2.71 8.52 -10.45
CA ILE A 93 -2.65 7.07 -10.67
C ILE A 93 -1.21 6.58 -10.48
N ASN A 94 -1.05 5.59 -9.61
CA ASN A 94 0.23 4.92 -9.41
C ASN A 94 0.18 3.51 -9.98
N TYR A 95 1.04 3.23 -10.96
CA TYR A 95 1.22 1.88 -11.50
C TYR A 95 2.42 1.21 -10.83
N ARG A 96 2.20 0.03 -10.26
CA ARG A 96 3.24 -0.76 -9.59
C ARG A 96 3.36 -2.11 -10.28
N LEU A 97 4.58 -2.45 -10.69
CA LEU A 97 4.92 -3.77 -11.21
C LEU A 97 5.79 -4.49 -10.19
N MET A 98 5.33 -5.66 -9.76
CA MET A 98 5.94 -6.44 -8.69
C MET A 98 6.63 -7.66 -9.28
N PHE A 99 7.87 -7.90 -8.88
CA PHE A 99 8.65 -9.09 -9.24
C PHE A 99 8.97 -9.88 -7.98
N ALA A 100 8.72 -11.19 -8.00
CA ALA A 100 9.01 -12.09 -6.89
C ALA A 100 9.78 -13.31 -7.40
N GLY A 101 10.86 -13.66 -6.72
CA GLY A 101 11.74 -14.76 -7.12
C GLY A 101 12.88 -14.97 -6.13
N ALA A 102 13.83 -15.84 -6.47
CA ALA A 102 15.07 -15.97 -5.72
C ALA A 102 15.90 -14.68 -5.79
N ALA A 103 16.74 -14.43 -4.78
CA ALA A 103 17.49 -13.18 -4.64
C ALA A 103 18.40 -12.89 -5.84
N GLU A 104 19.18 -13.87 -6.30
CA GLU A 104 20.12 -13.76 -7.42
C GLU A 104 19.47 -13.31 -8.74
N PRO A 105 18.43 -14.00 -9.27
CA PRO A 105 17.73 -13.55 -10.48
C PRO A 105 17.11 -12.15 -10.35
N ILE A 106 16.56 -11.80 -9.19
CA ILE A 106 15.96 -10.48 -8.96
C ILE A 106 17.03 -9.39 -8.93
N ALA A 107 18.19 -9.66 -8.35
CA ALA A 107 19.33 -8.73 -8.35
C ALA A 107 19.85 -8.50 -9.77
N ALA A 108 19.99 -9.55 -10.58
CA ALA A 108 20.39 -9.45 -11.98
C ALA A 108 19.37 -8.65 -12.81
N LEU A 109 18.07 -8.94 -12.65
CA LEU A 109 16.99 -8.19 -13.30
C LEU A 109 17.04 -6.70 -12.94
N ARG A 110 17.27 -6.38 -11.66
CA ARG A 110 17.41 -4.99 -11.20
C ARG A 110 18.58 -4.29 -11.86
N GLN A 111 19.75 -4.92 -11.92
CA GLN A 111 20.95 -4.34 -12.55
C GLN A 111 20.73 -4.09 -14.04
N TRP A 112 20.06 -5.01 -14.73
CA TRP A 112 19.73 -4.87 -16.14
C TRP A 112 18.70 -3.76 -16.40
N LEU A 113 17.69 -3.62 -15.52
CA LEU A 113 16.67 -2.57 -15.63
C LEU A 113 17.24 -1.18 -15.32
N LEU A 114 18.08 -1.04 -14.29
CA LEU A 114 18.58 0.23 -13.77
C LEU A 114 18.96 1.27 -14.86
N PRO A 115 19.80 0.93 -15.86
CA PRO A 115 20.20 1.90 -16.89
C PRO A 115 19.10 2.24 -17.91
N GLN A 116 18.06 1.42 -18.01
CA GLN A 116 16.98 1.56 -18.98
C GLN A 116 15.79 2.36 -18.43
N VAL A 117 15.77 2.60 -17.12
CA VAL A 117 14.61 3.16 -16.46
C VAL A 117 14.58 4.67 -16.63
N LYS A 118 13.59 5.15 -17.38
CA LYS A 118 13.27 6.58 -17.50
C LYS A 118 11.84 6.79 -16.98
N GLY A 119 11.68 7.63 -15.96
CA GLY A 119 10.36 7.97 -15.42
C GLY A 119 9.70 6.89 -14.53
N LEU A 120 10.39 5.81 -14.17
CA LEU A 120 9.92 4.82 -13.19
C LEU A 120 10.84 4.80 -11.98
N ARG A 121 10.31 4.41 -10.82
CA ARG A 121 11.05 4.26 -9.58
C ARG A 121 11.24 2.78 -9.27
N LEU A 122 12.48 2.30 -9.26
CA LEU A 122 12.77 0.97 -8.72
C LEU A 122 12.82 1.03 -7.19
N LEU A 123 12.08 0.13 -6.57
CA LEU A 123 12.04 -0.05 -5.12
C LEU A 123 12.44 -1.50 -4.83
N SER A 124 13.35 -1.69 -3.87
CA SER A 124 13.60 -2.99 -3.25
C SER A 124 13.40 -2.91 -1.74
N VAL A 125 13.27 -4.07 -1.11
CA VAL A 125 13.20 -4.22 0.35
C VAL A 125 14.44 -3.60 1.02
N ASP A 126 15.62 -3.71 0.40
CA ASP A 126 16.87 -3.17 0.94
C ASP A 126 16.89 -1.64 0.96
N ASP A 127 16.21 -0.99 0.00
CA ASP A 127 16.13 0.47 -0.07
C ASP A 127 15.38 1.04 1.14
N THR A 128 14.30 0.38 1.57
CA THR A 128 13.50 0.77 2.74
C THR A 128 14.31 0.64 4.04
N GLN A 129 15.15 -0.39 4.17
CA GLN A 129 15.99 -0.60 5.36
C GLN A 129 17.16 0.39 5.46
N ARG A 130 17.64 0.94 4.34
CA ARG A 130 18.74 1.92 4.35
C ARG A 130 18.31 3.27 4.94
N GLY A 131 17.10 3.75 4.63
CA GLY A 131 16.60 5.02 5.17
C GLY A 131 16.51 5.03 6.70
N VAL A 132 16.07 3.91 7.30
CA VAL A 132 16.00 3.76 8.76
C VAL A 132 17.38 3.80 9.40
N ARG A 133 18.37 3.08 8.85
CA ARG A 133 19.75 3.09 9.36
C ARG A 133 20.37 4.50 9.35
N GLN A 134 20.17 5.25 8.27
CA GLN A 134 20.70 6.60 8.15
C GLN A 134 20.09 7.57 9.18
N ALA A 135 18.80 7.41 9.52
CA ALA A 135 18.15 8.22 10.56
C ALA A 135 18.74 7.94 11.95
N PHE A 136 19.02 6.68 12.28
CA PHE A 136 19.66 6.31 13.54
C PHE A 136 21.11 6.81 13.63
N ASP A 137 21.88 6.74 12.54
CA ASP A 137 23.25 7.27 12.50
C ASP A 137 23.26 8.79 12.75
N LEU A 138 22.30 9.52 12.16
CA LEU A 138 22.19 10.97 12.36
C LEU A 138 21.81 11.31 13.81
N ALA A 139 20.85 10.59 14.38
CA ALA A 139 20.44 10.76 15.77
C ALA A 139 21.63 10.53 16.75
N GLY A 140 22.43 9.49 16.51
CA GLY A 140 23.63 9.21 17.30
C GLY A 140 24.65 10.34 17.26
N ARG A 141 24.89 10.94 16.09
CA ARG A 141 25.82 12.09 15.94
C ARG A 141 25.33 13.32 16.69
N PHE A 142 24.04 13.64 16.62
CA PHE A 142 23.47 14.75 17.36
C PHE A 142 23.58 14.54 18.88
N LEU A 143 23.22 13.34 19.36
CA LEU A 143 23.35 12.99 20.77
C LEU A 143 24.81 13.10 21.25
N GLY A 144 25.77 12.66 20.43
CA GLY A 144 27.20 12.80 20.73
C GLY A 144 27.64 14.27 20.85
N LEU A 145 27.20 15.13 19.94
CA LEU A 145 27.49 16.57 20.00
C LEU A 145 26.83 17.25 21.20
N SER A 146 25.57 16.90 21.51
CA SER A 146 24.86 17.41 22.69
C SER A 146 25.54 16.98 23.99
N ALA A 147 26.01 15.74 24.09
CA ALA A 147 26.75 15.26 25.26
C ALA A 147 28.08 16.00 25.44
N LEU A 148 28.83 16.24 24.36
CA LEU A 148 30.07 17.04 24.41
C LEU A 148 29.82 18.47 24.87
N LEU A 149 28.76 19.12 24.37
CA LEU A 149 28.35 20.46 24.81
C LEU A 149 27.96 20.49 26.29
N ALA A 150 27.23 19.49 26.76
CA ALA A 150 26.83 19.39 28.17
C ALA A 150 28.05 19.22 29.09
N VAL A 151 29.03 18.39 28.70
CA VAL A 151 30.29 18.22 29.44
C VAL A 151 31.10 19.52 29.47
N LEU A 152 31.17 20.24 28.35
CA LEU A 152 31.89 21.52 28.28
C LEU A 152 31.25 22.60 29.17
N LEU A 153 29.92 22.61 29.29
CA LEU A 153 29.18 23.60 30.09
C LEU A 153 29.16 23.26 31.59
N ALA A 154 29.24 21.97 31.93
CA ALA A 154 29.27 21.49 33.31
C ALA A 154 30.68 21.49 33.92
N GLY A 155 31.72 21.68 33.11
CA GLY A 155 33.13 21.77 33.51
C GLY A 155 33.61 23.18 33.80
#